data_AF-A0A4Y3ISY5-F1
#
_entry.id   AF-A0A4Y3ISY5-F1
#
_cell.length_a   1.000
_cell.length_b   1.000
_cell.length_c   1.000
_cell.angle_alpha   90.00
_cell.angle_beta   90.00
_cell.angle_gamma   90.00
#
_symmetry.space_group_name_H-M   'P 1'
#
loop_
_entity.id
_entity.type
_entity.pdbx_description
1 polymer ?
#
loop_
_entity_poly.entity_id
_entity_poly.type
_entity_poly.pdbx_seq_one_letter_code
_entity_poly.pdbx_strand_id
1 'polypeptide(L)'
;MAVKKVAGFTLIESIIAIVILGLAMITLTSFLYPQIAQSAKPYYEVRASALANSLMTEILSRNFDDLSDHDGGEFRCGEDDYLDTQGNIISCTPSAAFGPDNFEPPELFNDVDDYVGCWYTTNQSKANCRVDEAGNLNDIFGNNISNDYLGFRAEISVNYDYDTRLGVPAEGGGLPREIFKVVTVVITASQYGDFTFVAHRGNY
;
A
#
# COMPACT_ATOMS: atom_id res chain seq x y z
N MET A 1 37.66 -45.98 55.63
CA MET A 1 37.18 -45.20 54.47
C MET A 1 35.89 -45.85 53.99
N ALA A 2 34.72 -45.27 54.24
CA ALA A 2 33.45 -45.89 53.85
C ALA A 2 33.27 -45.75 52.33
N VAL A 3 33.26 -46.87 51.61
CA VAL A 3 32.99 -46.90 50.18
C VAL A 3 31.50 -46.64 49.97
N LYS A 4 31.16 -45.49 49.37
CA LYS A 4 29.80 -45.19 48.89
C LYS A 4 29.47 -46.18 47.77
N LYS A 5 28.50 -47.08 47.98
CA LYS A 5 27.94 -47.88 46.88
C LYS A 5 27.21 -46.96 45.92
N VAL A 6 27.60 -46.97 44.65
CA VAL A 6 26.85 -46.30 43.57
C VAL A 6 25.60 -47.12 43.31
N ALA A 7 24.43 -46.58 43.65
CA ALA A 7 23.15 -47.18 43.31
C ALA A 7 22.88 -46.93 41.81
N GLY A 8 22.58 -48.00 41.08
CA GLY A 8 22.19 -47.92 39.67
C GLY A 8 20.76 -47.42 39.50
N PHE A 9 20.40 -47.05 38.27
CA PHE A 9 19.07 -46.60 37.91
C PHE A 9 18.09 -47.77 37.79
N THR A 10 16.83 -47.57 38.18
CA THR A 10 15.80 -48.61 38.00
C THR A 10 15.15 -48.52 36.62
N LEU A 11 14.66 -49.64 36.08
CA LEU A 11 14.01 -49.67 34.77
C LEU A 11 12.78 -48.73 34.72
N ILE A 12 12.01 -48.66 35.80
CA ILE A 12 10.84 -47.78 35.90
C ILE A 12 11.22 -46.30 35.84
N GLU A 13 12.33 -45.93 36.47
CA GLU A 13 12.84 -44.55 36.48
C GLU A 13 13.29 -44.14 35.08
N SER A 14 13.90 -45.05 34.30
CA SER A 14 14.28 -44.81 32.89
C SER A 14 13.07 -44.57 32.01
N ILE A 15 12.01 -45.36 32.19
CA ILE A 15 10.77 -45.24 31.43
C ILE A 15 10.12 -43.88 31.72
N ILE A 16 10.03 -43.50 32.99
CA ILE A 16 9.47 -42.21 33.39
C ILE A 16 10.30 -41.05 32.79
N ALA A 17 11.63 -41.13 32.83
CA ALA A 17 12.50 -40.11 32.26
C ALA A 17 12.29 -39.93 30.74
N ILE A 18 12.20 -41.03 29.98
CA ILE A 18 11.96 -40.98 28.52
C ILE A 18 10.58 -40.41 28.21
N VAL A 19 9.55 -40.76 28.99
CA VAL A 19 8.19 -40.23 28.81
C VAL A 19 8.14 -38.72 29.08
N ILE A 20 8.77 -38.26 30.15
CA ILE A 20 8.85 -36.82 30.49
C ILE A 20 9.63 -36.06 29.42
N LEU A 21 10.77 -36.59 28.96
CA LEU A 21 11.55 -35.98 27.89
C LEU A 21 10.75 -35.90 26.57
N GLY A 22 9.99 -36.95 26.24
CA GLY A 22 9.12 -36.98 25.08
C GLY A 22 8.02 -35.92 25.14
N LEU A 23 7.34 -35.79 26.27
CA LEU A 23 6.33 -34.74 26.49
C LEU A 23 6.95 -33.33 26.42
N ALA A 24 8.13 -33.13 27.02
CA ALA A 24 8.85 -31.86 26.94
C ALA A 24 9.22 -31.51 25.48
N MET A 25 9.66 -32.49 24.69
CA MET A 25 10.04 -32.25 23.30
C MET A 25 8.84 -31.96 22.39
N ILE A 26 7.70 -32.63 22.61
CA ILE A 26 6.45 -32.36 21.88
C ILE A 26 5.96 -30.94 22.19
N THR A 27 5.91 -30.56 23.47
CA THR A 27 5.47 -29.22 23.86
C THR A 27 6.39 -28.14 23.28
N LEU A 28 7.72 -28.32 23.39
CA LEU A 28 8.67 -27.39 22.79
C LEU A 28 8.51 -27.27 21.27
N THR A 29 8.36 -28.38 20.54
CA THR A 29 8.20 -28.33 19.08
C THR A 29 6.86 -27.70 18.67
N SER A 30 5.77 -27.96 19.38
CA SER A 30 4.47 -27.34 19.11
C SER A 30 4.44 -25.83 19.34
N PHE A 31 5.25 -25.29 20.27
CA PHE A 31 5.32 -23.85 20.52
C PHE A 31 6.39 -23.14 19.67
N LEU A 32 7.56 -23.76 19.50
CA LEU A 32 8.69 -23.12 18.82
C LEU A 32 8.47 -23.01 17.30
N TYR A 33 7.92 -24.05 16.68
CA TYR A 33 7.76 -24.10 15.22
C TYR A 33 6.83 -23.02 14.64
N PRO A 34 5.62 -22.78 15.18
CA PRO A 34 4.77 -21.70 14.68
C PRO A 34 5.37 -20.30 14.92
N GLN A 35 6.15 -20.12 15.98
CA GLN A 35 6.78 -18.84 16.29
C GLN A 35 7.88 -18.47 15.27
N ILE A 36 8.61 -19.45 14.74
CA ILE A 36 9.61 -19.25 13.68
C ILE A 36 8.94 -18.86 12.36
N ALA A 37 7.79 -19.44 12.02
CA ALA A 37 7.07 -19.08 10.79
C ALA A 37 6.56 -17.63 10.82
N GLN A 38 6.16 -17.14 11.99
CA GLN A 38 5.62 -15.78 12.16
C GLN A 38 6.71 -14.71 12.33
N SER A 39 7.96 -15.08 12.61
CA SER A 39 9.03 -14.10 12.89
C SER A 39 9.41 -13.24 11.68
N ALA A 40 9.10 -13.68 10.46
CA ALA A 40 9.34 -12.90 9.25
C ALA A 40 8.26 -11.83 8.99
N LYS A 41 7.04 -12.00 9.49
CA LYS A 41 5.93 -11.07 9.25
C LYS A 41 6.24 -9.60 9.60
N PRO A 42 6.75 -9.25 10.80
CA PRO A 42 7.03 -7.86 11.15
C PRO A 42 8.08 -7.21 10.23
N TYR A 43 9.01 -8.00 9.68
CA TYR A 43 9.97 -7.50 8.70
C TYR A 43 9.28 -7.06 7.40
N TYR A 44 8.34 -7.85 6.87
CA TYR A 44 7.57 -7.49 5.69
C TYR A 44 6.62 -6.31 5.92
N GLU A 45 6.02 -6.22 7.11
CA GLU A 45 5.14 -5.11 7.50
C GLU A 45 5.87 -3.76 7.55
N VAL A 46 7.08 -3.72 8.13
CA VAL A 46 7.91 -2.51 8.13
C VAL A 46 8.30 -2.10 6.71
N ARG A 47 8.67 -3.06 5.86
CA ARG A 47 9.01 -2.77 4.45
C ARG A 47 7.81 -2.31 3.64
N ALA A 48 6.65 -2.93 3.81
CA ALA A 48 5.41 -2.53 3.17
C ALA A 48 5.02 -1.11 3.58
N SER A 49 5.16 -0.78 4.87
CA SER A 49 4.89 0.56 5.39
C SER A 49 5.87 1.61 4.85
N ALA A 50 7.15 1.27 4.73
CA ALA A 50 8.14 2.17 4.14
C ALA A 50 7.85 2.44 2.65
N LEU A 51 7.50 1.41 1.89
CA LEU A 51 7.10 1.55 0.48
C LEU A 51 5.83 2.40 0.35
N ALA A 52 4.79 2.09 1.13
CA ALA A 52 3.55 2.84 1.11
C ALA A 52 3.77 4.32 1.44
N ASN A 53 4.60 4.62 2.45
CA ASN A 53 4.89 5.99 2.82
C ASN A 53 5.66 6.74 1.72
N SER A 54 6.59 6.06 1.04
CA SER A 54 7.30 6.62 -0.11
C SER A 54 6.34 6.96 -1.25
N LEU A 55 5.52 5.99 -1.66
CA LEU A 55 4.52 6.17 -2.73
C LEU A 55 3.49 7.24 -2.36
N MET A 56 3.01 7.24 -1.11
CA MET A 56 2.04 8.23 -0.65
C MET A 56 2.64 9.64 -0.66
N THR A 57 3.91 9.79 -0.26
CA THR A 57 4.60 11.08 -0.32
C THR A 57 4.77 11.56 -1.75
N GLU A 58 5.08 10.64 -2.67
CA GLU A 58 5.21 10.95 -4.09
C GLU A 58 3.86 11.39 -4.70
N ILE A 59 2.81 10.57 -4.55
CA ILE A 59 1.48 10.85 -5.07
C ILE A 59 0.95 12.17 -4.50
N LEU A 60 1.00 12.36 -3.18
CA LEU A 60 0.47 13.59 -2.55
C LEU A 60 1.31 14.83 -2.84
N SER A 61 2.52 14.69 -3.38
CA SER A 61 3.34 15.82 -3.83
C SER A 61 2.92 16.37 -5.19
N ARG A 62 2.09 15.62 -5.93
CA ARG A 62 1.54 16.05 -7.22
C ARG A 62 0.32 16.94 -7.05
N ASN A 63 -0.04 17.58 -8.16
CA ASN A 63 -1.20 18.47 -8.19
C ASN A 63 -2.49 17.68 -8.09
N PHE A 64 -3.57 18.40 -7.76
CA PHE A 64 -4.87 17.76 -7.60
C PHE A 64 -5.41 17.20 -8.92
N ASP A 65 -5.17 17.90 -10.04
CA ASP A 65 -5.71 17.59 -11.37
C ASP A 65 -4.82 18.25 -12.44
N ASP A 66 -4.64 17.59 -13.57
CA ASP A 66 -3.89 18.10 -14.75
C ASP A 66 -4.48 19.43 -15.29
N LEU A 67 -5.81 19.60 -15.22
CA LEU A 67 -6.53 20.78 -15.68
C LEU A 67 -6.47 21.96 -14.70
N SER A 68 -5.72 21.84 -13.61
CA SER A 68 -5.48 22.92 -12.64
C SER A 68 -4.12 23.61 -12.85
N ASP A 69 -3.98 24.86 -12.39
CA ASP A 69 -2.72 25.59 -12.53
C ASP A 69 -1.58 24.94 -11.73
N HIS A 70 -0.64 24.36 -12.46
CA HIS A 70 0.52 23.67 -11.92
C HIS A 70 1.56 24.61 -11.28
N ASP A 71 1.63 25.87 -11.72
CA ASP A 71 2.76 26.76 -11.43
C ASP A 71 2.49 27.79 -10.32
N GLY A 72 1.30 27.78 -9.72
CA GLY A 72 0.97 28.76 -8.67
C GLY A 72 -0.41 28.68 -8.06
N GLY A 73 -1.29 27.79 -8.53
CA GLY A 73 -2.67 27.69 -8.04
C GLY A 73 -3.50 28.94 -8.35
N GLU A 74 -3.17 29.68 -9.42
CA GLU A 74 -3.94 30.86 -9.81
C GLU A 74 -5.38 30.50 -10.16
N PHE A 75 -5.61 29.33 -10.74
CA PHE A 75 -6.93 28.77 -10.94
C PHE A 75 -7.00 27.30 -10.54
N ARG A 76 -8.19 26.88 -10.12
CA ARG A 76 -8.52 25.51 -9.73
C ARG A 76 -9.59 24.97 -10.66
N CYS A 77 -9.45 23.70 -11.01
CA CYS A 77 -10.51 23.02 -11.76
C CYS A 77 -11.80 22.96 -10.92
N GLY A 78 -12.95 22.96 -11.58
CA GLY A 78 -14.27 22.94 -10.95
C GLY A 78 -14.72 24.28 -10.36
N GLU A 79 -13.99 25.38 -10.59
CA GLU A 79 -14.36 26.72 -10.11
C GLU A 79 -15.02 27.61 -11.17
N ASP A 80 -16.24 28.08 -10.87
CA ASP A 80 -17.05 28.95 -11.73
C ASP A 80 -16.37 30.28 -12.11
N ASP A 81 -15.45 30.75 -11.26
CA ASP A 81 -14.76 32.03 -11.43
C ASP A 81 -13.64 31.96 -12.49
N TYR A 82 -13.20 30.76 -12.89
CA TYR A 82 -12.12 30.56 -13.86
C TYR A 82 -12.62 29.92 -15.14
N LEU A 83 -12.37 30.61 -16.25
CA LEU A 83 -12.82 30.22 -17.59
C LEU A 83 -11.63 29.89 -18.49
N ASP A 84 -11.80 28.90 -19.35
CA ASP A 84 -10.86 28.55 -20.42
C ASP A 84 -10.76 29.66 -21.49
N THR A 85 -9.89 29.48 -22.48
CA THR A 85 -9.73 30.43 -23.60
C THR A 85 -10.97 30.60 -24.48
N GLN A 86 -11.98 29.74 -24.30
CA GLN A 86 -13.24 29.69 -25.03
C GLN A 86 -14.42 30.23 -24.18
N GLY A 87 -14.18 30.61 -22.93
CA GLY A 87 -15.18 31.12 -22.00
C GLY A 87 -16.01 30.06 -21.27
N ASN A 88 -15.56 28.80 -21.22
CA ASN A 88 -16.21 27.73 -20.45
C ASN A 88 -15.51 27.54 -19.09
N ILE A 89 -16.26 27.04 -18.11
CA ILE A 89 -15.70 26.67 -16.80
C ILE A 89 -14.67 25.55 -17.00
N ILE A 90 -13.50 25.69 -16.37
CA ILE A 90 -12.47 24.65 -16.37
C ILE A 90 -12.93 23.53 -15.44
N SER A 91 -13.51 22.45 -15.98
CA SER A 91 -13.93 21.28 -15.21
C SER A 91 -12.74 20.40 -14.82
N CYS A 92 -12.76 19.76 -13.65
CA CYS A 92 -11.76 18.74 -13.30
C CYS A 92 -11.90 17.48 -14.14
N THR A 93 -10.85 16.66 -14.19
CA THR A 93 -10.86 15.38 -14.88
C THR A 93 -11.93 14.46 -14.30
N PRO A 94 -12.84 13.88 -15.13
CA PRO A 94 -13.91 13.03 -14.62
C PRO A 94 -13.34 11.71 -14.10
N SER A 95 -13.91 11.15 -13.03
CA SER A 95 -13.37 9.91 -12.40
C SER A 95 -13.25 8.70 -13.33
N ALA A 96 -13.99 8.67 -14.44
CA ALA A 96 -13.90 7.62 -15.45
C ALA A 96 -12.66 7.74 -16.36
N ALA A 97 -11.99 8.89 -16.34
CA ALA A 97 -10.79 9.19 -17.10
C ALA A 97 -9.51 9.19 -16.25
N PHE A 98 -9.62 8.92 -14.93
CA PHE A 98 -8.46 8.82 -14.04
C PHE A 98 -7.45 7.78 -14.51
N GLY A 99 -6.17 8.13 -14.41
CA GLY A 99 -5.05 7.34 -14.87
C GLY A 99 -4.11 8.16 -15.74
N PRO A 100 -2.99 7.56 -16.21
CA PRO A 100 -1.99 8.27 -17.00
C PRO A 100 -2.56 8.91 -18.26
N ASP A 101 -2.34 10.21 -18.40
CA ASP A 101 -2.73 10.92 -19.61
C ASP A 101 -1.87 10.52 -20.81
N ASN A 102 -2.54 10.19 -21.92
CA ASN A 102 -1.87 9.83 -23.18
C ASN A 102 -0.79 8.73 -23.06
N PHE A 103 -0.91 7.82 -22.09
CA PHE A 103 0.07 6.75 -21.81
C PHE A 103 1.45 7.29 -21.43
N GLU A 104 1.51 8.41 -20.72
CA GLU A 104 2.77 8.96 -20.27
C GLU A 104 3.48 8.05 -19.24
N PRO A 105 4.83 8.09 -19.19
CA PRO A 105 5.59 7.38 -18.17
C PRO A 105 5.54 8.10 -16.81
N PRO A 106 5.89 7.41 -15.70
CA PRO A 106 5.84 7.99 -14.34
C PRO A 106 6.62 9.28 -14.12
N GLU A 107 7.64 9.51 -14.95
CA GLU A 107 8.46 10.73 -14.93
C GLU A 107 7.74 11.98 -15.47
N LEU A 108 6.62 11.79 -16.17
CA LEU A 108 5.77 12.88 -16.69
C LEU A 108 4.47 13.06 -15.90
N PHE A 109 4.16 12.15 -14.97
CA PHE A 109 2.97 12.24 -14.12
C PHE A 109 2.91 13.59 -13.42
N ASN A 110 1.81 14.29 -13.68
CA ASN A 110 1.63 15.68 -13.31
C ASN A 110 0.59 15.84 -12.18
N ASP A 111 -0.31 14.86 -12.00
CA ASP A 111 -1.33 14.88 -10.97
C ASP A 111 -1.39 13.58 -10.13
N VAL A 112 -2.40 13.49 -9.24
CA VAL A 112 -2.52 12.36 -8.31
C VAL A 112 -3.07 11.09 -8.95
N ASP A 113 -3.91 11.19 -9.98
CA ASP A 113 -4.61 10.05 -10.57
C ASP A 113 -3.82 9.34 -11.67
N ASP A 114 -2.75 9.95 -12.17
CA ASP A 114 -1.77 9.27 -13.03
C ASP A 114 -1.22 7.96 -12.42
N TYR A 115 -1.14 7.88 -11.09
CA TYR A 115 -0.61 6.71 -10.39
C TYR A 115 -1.62 5.55 -10.27
N VAL A 116 -2.87 5.73 -10.71
CA VAL A 116 -3.93 4.72 -10.59
C VAL A 116 -3.54 3.43 -11.32
N GLY A 117 -3.71 2.30 -10.62
CA GLY A 117 -3.49 0.97 -11.17
C GLY A 117 -2.59 0.10 -10.30
N CYS A 118 -2.21 -1.04 -10.87
CA CYS A 118 -1.43 -2.07 -10.22
C CYS A 118 0.05 -2.00 -10.66
N TRP A 119 0.91 -1.79 -9.67
CA TRP A 119 2.35 -1.73 -9.81
C TRP A 119 2.98 -2.99 -9.21
N TYR A 120 3.68 -3.77 -10.03
CA TYR A 120 4.14 -5.10 -9.65
C TYR A 120 5.65 -5.26 -9.79
N THR A 121 6.21 -6.26 -9.11
CA THR A 121 7.66 -6.54 -9.12
C THR A 121 8.05 -7.79 -9.91
N THR A 122 7.11 -8.72 -10.05
CA THR A 122 7.31 -10.02 -10.72
C THR A 122 6.10 -10.40 -11.57
N ASN A 123 6.27 -11.35 -12.50
CA ASN A 123 5.15 -11.90 -13.28
C ASN A 123 4.09 -12.58 -12.38
N GLN A 124 4.48 -13.11 -11.23
CA GLN A 124 3.53 -13.70 -10.28
C GLN A 124 2.71 -12.62 -9.58
N SER A 125 3.33 -11.54 -9.10
CA SER A 125 2.60 -10.43 -8.49
C SER A 125 1.70 -9.73 -9.53
N LYS A 126 2.15 -9.63 -10.78
CA LYS A 126 1.37 -9.13 -11.93
C LYS A 126 0.08 -9.93 -12.13
N ALA A 127 0.19 -11.25 -12.21
CA ALA A 127 -0.97 -12.14 -12.39
C ALA A 127 -2.00 -12.07 -11.25
N ASN A 128 -1.66 -11.44 -10.12
CA ASN A 128 -2.53 -11.28 -8.96
C ASN A 128 -2.97 -9.81 -8.74
N CYS A 129 -2.83 -8.93 -9.75
CA CYS A 129 -3.42 -7.60 -9.72
C CYS A 129 -4.94 -7.68 -9.66
N ARG A 130 -5.57 -6.84 -8.83
CA ARG A 130 -7.02 -6.73 -8.66
C ARG A 130 -7.61 -5.53 -9.41
N VAL A 131 -6.74 -4.59 -9.81
CA VAL A 131 -7.03 -3.43 -10.66
C VAL A 131 -6.20 -3.50 -11.94
N ASP A 132 -6.44 -2.59 -12.88
CA ASP A 132 -5.74 -2.54 -14.16
C ASP A 132 -4.22 -2.38 -13.99
N GLU A 133 -3.45 -2.98 -14.89
CA GLU A 133 -2.00 -3.00 -14.83
C GLU A 133 -1.42 -1.62 -15.20
N ALA A 134 -0.71 -0.98 -14.29
CA ALA A 134 0.00 0.27 -14.57
C ALA A 134 1.42 -0.01 -15.09
N GLY A 135 2.17 -0.87 -14.38
CA GLY A 135 3.54 -1.19 -14.79
C GLY A 135 4.39 -1.84 -13.71
N ASN A 136 5.71 -1.77 -13.91
CA ASN A 136 6.67 -2.22 -12.90
C ASN A 136 6.78 -1.20 -11.78
N LEU A 137 6.92 -1.68 -10.54
CA LEU A 137 7.16 -0.83 -9.38
C LEU A 137 8.52 -0.11 -9.49
N ASN A 138 8.47 1.22 -9.48
CA ASN A 138 9.64 2.10 -9.53
C ASN A 138 9.71 2.97 -8.26
N ASP A 139 10.89 3.53 -7.99
CA ASP A 139 11.12 4.55 -6.95
C ASP A 139 10.79 5.96 -7.49
N ILE A 140 10.80 6.96 -6.60
CA ILE A 140 10.54 8.39 -6.85
C ILE A 140 11.42 9.02 -7.95
N PHE A 141 12.51 8.35 -8.32
CA PHE A 141 13.43 8.75 -9.39
C PHE A 141 13.23 7.97 -10.70
N GLY A 142 12.16 7.18 -10.81
CA GLY A 142 11.88 6.32 -11.97
C GLY A 142 12.74 5.05 -12.03
N ASN A 143 13.59 4.80 -11.03
CA ASN A 143 14.45 3.61 -10.99
C ASN A 143 13.64 2.38 -10.60
N ASN A 144 13.87 1.26 -11.29
CA ASN A 144 13.18 0.01 -10.98
C ASN A 144 13.64 -0.56 -9.62
N ILE A 145 12.68 -0.76 -8.71
CA ILE A 145 12.92 -1.31 -7.36
C ILE A 145 12.38 -2.74 -7.16
N SER A 146 12.06 -3.42 -8.27
CA SER A 146 11.48 -4.77 -8.22
C SER A 146 12.38 -5.78 -7.50
N ASN A 147 13.70 -5.59 -7.56
CA ASN A 147 14.66 -6.46 -6.87
C ASN A 147 14.64 -6.27 -5.35
N ASP A 148 14.41 -5.04 -4.87
CA ASP A 148 14.37 -4.75 -3.45
C ASP A 148 13.06 -5.27 -2.85
N TYR A 149 11.95 -5.08 -3.56
CA TYR A 149 10.60 -5.44 -3.11
C TYR A 149 10.05 -6.69 -3.80
N LEU A 150 10.89 -7.71 -3.97
CA LEU A 150 10.51 -8.92 -4.70
C LEU A 150 9.22 -9.56 -4.15
N GLY A 151 8.22 -9.71 -5.01
CA GLY A 151 6.93 -10.31 -4.67
C GLY A 151 5.92 -9.34 -4.05
N PHE A 152 6.28 -8.06 -3.91
CA PHE A 152 5.33 -7.02 -3.55
C PHE A 152 4.57 -6.55 -4.79
N ARG A 153 3.35 -6.06 -4.56
CA ARG A 153 2.63 -5.19 -5.48
C ARG A 153 2.01 -4.03 -4.71
N ALA A 154 1.88 -2.89 -5.38
CA ALA A 154 1.14 -1.73 -4.90
C ALA A 154 -0.08 -1.52 -5.82
N GLU A 155 -1.26 -1.39 -5.22
CA GLU A 155 -2.49 -1.12 -5.93
C GLU A 155 -2.97 0.25 -5.48
N ILE A 156 -2.98 1.21 -6.41
CA ILE A 156 -3.34 2.59 -6.14
C ILE A 156 -4.71 2.85 -6.78
N SER A 157 -5.62 3.40 -5.99
CA SER A 157 -6.91 3.88 -6.48
C SER A 157 -7.18 5.28 -5.96
N VAL A 158 -7.71 6.11 -6.85
CA VAL A 158 -8.08 7.50 -6.57
C VAL A 158 -9.56 7.65 -6.88
N ASN A 159 -10.30 8.30 -5.99
CA ASN A 159 -11.72 8.57 -6.17
C ASN A 159 -12.03 9.97 -5.63
N TYR A 160 -13.02 10.67 -6.18
CA TYR A 160 -13.54 11.86 -5.54
C TYR A 160 -14.24 11.51 -4.21
N ASP A 161 -13.97 12.31 -3.18
CA ASP A 161 -14.61 12.18 -1.87
C ASP A 161 -15.65 13.29 -1.70
N TYR A 162 -16.90 12.89 -1.71
CA TYR A 162 -18.05 13.78 -1.56
C TYR A 162 -18.64 13.77 -0.14
N ASP A 163 -17.89 13.31 0.87
CA ASP A 163 -18.34 13.35 2.26
C ASP A 163 -18.62 14.80 2.69
N THR A 164 -19.90 15.09 2.96
CA THR A 164 -20.38 16.37 3.48
C THR A 164 -19.66 16.84 4.76
N ARG A 165 -19.07 15.93 5.54
CA ARG A 165 -18.27 16.25 6.74
C ARG A 165 -16.93 16.91 6.40
N LEU A 166 -16.43 16.74 5.19
CA LEU A 166 -15.23 17.41 4.70
C LEU A 166 -15.51 18.85 4.25
N GLY A 167 -16.76 19.31 4.35
CA GLY A 167 -17.16 20.66 3.99
C GLY A 167 -17.26 20.88 2.49
N VAL A 168 -17.50 19.82 1.71
CA VAL A 168 -17.74 19.90 0.26
C VAL A 168 -19.06 20.64 -0.01
N PRO A 169 -19.06 21.89 -0.51
CA PRO A 169 -20.27 22.56 -0.97
C PRO A 169 -20.93 21.76 -2.10
N ALA A 170 -22.25 21.65 -2.04
CA ALA A 170 -23.06 21.26 -3.18
C ALA A 170 -23.23 22.47 -4.10
N GLU A 171 -23.03 22.30 -5.41
CA GLU A 171 -23.36 23.34 -6.39
C GLU A 171 -24.86 23.56 -6.51
N GLY A 172 -25.24 24.63 -7.20
CA GLY A 172 -26.62 25.07 -7.51
C GLY A 172 -27.49 24.10 -8.32
N GLY A 173 -27.14 22.80 -8.36
CA GLY A 173 -27.90 21.69 -8.92
C GLY A 173 -27.91 20.43 -8.03
N GLY A 174 -27.34 20.49 -6.82
CA GLY A 174 -27.27 19.36 -5.88
C GLY A 174 -26.15 18.35 -6.17
N LEU A 175 -25.29 18.62 -7.15
CA LEU A 175 -24.07 17.84 -7.40
C LEU A 175 -22.94 18.34 -6.49
N PRO A 176 -22.22 17.43 -5.81
CA PRO A 176 -21.09 17.81 -4.97
C PRO A 176 -19.89 18.20 -5.82
N ARG A 177 -19.15 19.23 -5.39
CA ARG A 177 -17.94 19.71 -6.09
C ARG A 177 -16.76 18.77 -5.89
N GLU A 178 -15.91 18.67 -6.91
CA GLU A 178 -14.66 17.90 -6.91
C GLU A 178 -13.54 18.61 -6.13
N ILE A 179 -13.70 18.68 -4.79
CA ILE A 179 -12.76 19.42 -3.92
C ILE A 179 -11.74 18.49 -3.25
N PHE A 180 -12.09 17.22 -3.05
CA PHE A 180 -11.21 16.22 -2.44
C PHE A 180 -11.14 14.96 -3.28
N LYS A 181 -9.93 14.44 -3.44
CA LYS A 181 -9.62 13.11 -3.96
C LYS A 181 -9.13 12.27 -2.78
N VAL A 182 -9.69 11.09 -2.59
CA VAL A 182 -9.19 10.07 -1.65
C VAL A 182 -8.26 9.14 -2.40
N VAL A 183 -7.01 9.08 -1.97
CA VAL A 183 -5.96 8.21 -2.50
C VAL A 183 -5.85 7.00 -1.57
N THR A 184 -6.10 5.82 -2.12
CA THR A 184 -5.94 4.54 -1.41
C THR A 184 -4.79 3.76 -2.01
N VAL A 185 -3.80 3.43 -1.18
CA VAL A 185 -2.63 2.62 -1.56
C VAL A 185 -2.69 1.31 -0.79
N VAL A 186 -2.82 0.20 -1.51
CA VAL A 186 -2.80 -1.15 -0.94
C VAL A 186 -1.50 -1.84 -1.32
N ILE A 187 -0.65 -2.11 -0.33
CA ILE A 187 0.57 -2.88 -0.52
C ILE A 187 0.32 -4.33 -0.15
N THR A 188 0.44 -5.25 -1.10
CA THR A 188 0.39 -6.69 -0.83
C THR A 188 1.82 -7.23 -0.74
N ALA A 189 2.22 -7.68 0.45
CA ALA A 189 3.53 -8.30 0.69
C ALA A 189 3.47 -9.81 0.43
N SER A 190 3.19 -10.22 -0.82
CA SER A 190 3.02 -11.63 -1.20
C SER A 190 2.05 -12.37 -0.25
N GLN A 191 2.52 -13.40 0.46
CA GLN A 191 1.74 -14.20 1.41
C GLN A 191 1.55 -13.57 2.81
N TYR A 192 2.19 -12.44 3.10
CA TYR A 192 2.22 -11.84 4.43
C TYR A 192 1.06 -10.88 4.72
N GLY A 193 0.21 -10.64 3.72
CA GLY A 193 -1.04 -9.88 3.84
C GLY A 193 -1.05 -8.58 3.04
N ASP A 194 -2.19 -7.89 3.16
CA ASP A 194 -2.44 -6.59 2.54
C ASP A 194 -2.35 -5.49 3.59
N PHE A 195 -1.69 -4.39 3.25
CA PHE A 195 -1.56 -3.20 4.08
C PHE A 195 -2.15 -2.01 3.34
N THR A 196 -3.24 -1.46 3.88
CA THR A 196 -3.98 -0.35 3.26
C THR A 196 -3.64 0.97 3.92
N PHE A 197 -3.34 1.96 3.10
CA PHE A 197 -3.07 3.35 3.48
C PHE A 197 -4.04 4.25 2.73
N VAL A 198 -4.59 5.24 3.41
CA VAL A 198 -5.57 6.17 2.84
C VAL A 198 -5.13 7.59 3.18
N ALA A 199 -5.16 8.47 2.19
CA ALA A 199 -4.94 9.89 2.37
C ALA A 199 -5.89 10.70 1.50
N HIS A 200 -6.01 11.99 1.81
CA HIS A 200 -6.83 12.93 1.07
C HIS A 200 -5.95 14.00 0.43
N ARG A 201 -6.14 14.25 -0.87
CA ARG A 201 -5.62 15.43 -1.55
C ARG A 201 -6.78 16.39 -1.78
N GLY A 202 -6.63 17.63 -1.31
CA GLY A 202 -7.59 18.68 -1.63
C GLY A 202 -7.16 19.51 -2.82
N ASN A 203 -8.14 20.14 -3.46
CA ASN A 203 -7.98 21.09 -4.55
C ASN A 203 -7.66 22.49 -4.00
N TYR A 204 -6.44 22.64 -3.47
CA TYR A 204 -5.88 23.86 -2.88
C TYR A 204 -4.35 23.86 -2.93
#